data_AF-A0A2J4PD61-F1
#
_entry.id   AF-A0A2J4PD61-F1
#
_cell.length_a   1.000
_cell.length_b   1.000
_cell.length_c   1.000
_cell.angle_alpha   90.00
_cell.angle_beta   90.00
_cell.angle_gamma   90.00
#
_symmetry.space_group_name_H-M   'P 1'
#
loop_
_entity.id
_entity.type
_entity.pdbx_description
1 polymer ?
#
loop_
_entity_poly.entity_id
_entity_poly.type
_entity_poly.pdbx_seq_one_letter_code
_entity_poly.pdbx_strand_id
1 'polypeptide(L)' 'MRLKLSSLLAAVCMLYGQAFAAPALPAHADIRDSGFVYCVSGQVNTFNPQKVSSGLIVDTLAAQLYDRLLDVDPYT' A
#
# COMPACT_ATOMS: atom_id res chain seq x y z
N MET A 1 27.11 -34.15 19.86
CA MET A 1 26.30 -33.92 18.65
C MET A 1 25.26 -32.80 18.81
N ARG A 2 24.52 -32.73 19.94
CA ARG A 2 23.51 -31.67 20.17
C ARG A 2 24.06 -30.24 20.23
N LEU A 3 25.27 -30.05 20.78
CA LEU A 3 25.89 -28.72 20.85
C LEU A 3 26.22 -28.15 19.46
N LYS A 4 26.70 -29.00 18.54
CA LYS A 4 27.03 -28.62 17.14
C LYS A 4 25.79 -28.22 16.33
N LEU A 5 24.66 -28.89 16.58
CA LEU A 5 23.39 -28.60 15.89
C LEU A 5 22.79 -27.25 16.33
N SER A 6 22.89 -26.93 17.63
CA SER A 6 22.45 -25.63 18.17
C SER A 6 23.26 -24.46 17.59
N SER A 7 24.58 -24.61 17.51
CA SER A 7 25.45 -23.58 16.90
C SER A 7 25.11 -23.33 15.42
N LEU A 8 24.78 -24.39 14.68
CA LEU A 8 24.44 -24.28 13.26
C LEU A 8 23.10 -23.59 13.04
N LEU A 9 22.12 -23.86 13.91
CA LEU A 9 20.81 -23.21 13.87
C LEU A 9 20.91 -21.70 14.19
N ALA A 10 21.74 -21.33 15.16
CA ALA A 10 21.97 -19.93 15.53
C ALA A 10 22.64 -19.13 14.41
N ALA A 11 23.64 -19.71 13.73
CA ALA A 11 24.31 -19.08 12.60
C ALA A 11 23.36 -18.85 11.42
N VAL A 12 22.47 -19.80 11.15
CA VAL A 12 21.40 -19.69 10.15
C VAL A 12 20.48 -18.52 10.47
N CYS A 13 19.97 -18.40 11.70
CA CYS A 13 19.10 -17.28 12.08
C CYS A 13 19.74 -15.90 11.91
N MET A 14 21.05 -15.75 12.13
CA MET A 14 21.75 -14.48 11.89
C MET A 14 21.82 -14.08 10.41
N LEU A 15 21.86 -15.05 9.49
CA LEU A 15 21.88 -14.80 8.05
C LEU A 15 20.51 -14.41 7.49
N TYR A 16 19.41 -14.91 8.08
CA TYR A 16 18.04 -14.61 7.64
C TYR A 16 17.38 -13.43 8.37
N GLY A 17 17.98 -12.93 9.45
CA GLY A 17 17.41 -11.86 10.29
C GLY A 17 17.60 -10.43 9.80
N GLN A 18 18.11 -10.22 8.59
CA GLN A 18 18.35 -8.88 8.06
C GLN A 18 17.04 -8.29 7.51
N ALA A 19 16.28 -7.58 8.35
CA ALA A 19 15.19 -6.74 7.89
C ALA A 19 15.76 -5.40 7.42
N PHE A 20 15.82 -5.18 6.11
CA PHE A 20 16.14 -3.87 5.56
C PHE A 20 14.94 -2.94 5.77
N ALA A 21 15.15 -1.85 6.49
CA ALA A 21 14.16 -0.77 6.57
C ALA A 21 13.97 -0.14 5.18
N ALA A 22 12.77 0.35 4.90
CA ALA A 22 12.53 1.17 3.72
C ALA A 22 13.51 2.37 3.73
N PRO A 23 14.07 2.77 2.57
CA PRO A 23 14.92 3.95 2.50
C PRO A 23 14.18 5.17 3.05
N ALA A 24 14.87 5.98 3.85
CA ALA A 24 14.31 7.25 4.29
C ALA A 24 14.10 8.16 3.08
N LEU A 25 12.86 8.57 2.83
CA LEU A 25 12.56 9.56 1.81
C LEU A 25 13.20 10.92 2.20
N PRO A 26 13.69 11.70 1.24
CA PRO A 26 14.12 13.07 1.48
C PRO A 26 13.01 13.84 2.21
N ALA A 27 13.37 14.63 3.22
CA ALA A 27 12.40 15.39 4.04
C ALA A 27 11.48 16.33 3.23
N HIS A 28 11.86 16.63 1.98
CA HIS A 28 11.12 17.43 1.02
C HIS A 28 11.08 16.79 -0.38
N ALA A 29 11.01 15.46 -0.47
CA ALA A 29 10.72 14.83 -1.75
C ALA A 29 9.40 15.39 -2.30
N ASP A 30 9.40 15.91 -3.53
CA ASP A 30 8.18 16.40 -4.14
C ASP A 30 7.29 15.18 -4.42
N ILE A 31 6.01 15.27 -4.05
CA ILE A 31 5.04 14.22 -4.35
C ILE A 31 4.92 14.01 -5.87
N ARG A 32 5.28 15.02 -6.67
CA ARG A 32 5.33 14.94 -8.14
C ARG A 32 6.45 14.03 -8.66
N ASP A 33 7.45 13.70 -7.84
CA ASP A 33 8.55 12.81 -8.23
C ASP A 33 8.21 11.33 -7.97
N SER A 34 7.28 11.04 -7.06
CA SER A 34 6.96 9.67 -6.60
C SER A 34 5.48 9.30 -6.69
N GLY A 35 4.62 10.25 -7.08
CA GLY A 35 3.18 10.07 -7.14
C GLY A 35 2.50 11.07 -8.06
N PHE A 36 1.22 11.32 -7.82
CA PHE A 36 0.41 12.26 -8.61
C PHE A 36 -0.54 13.06 -7.72
N VAL A 37 -0.93 14.24 -8.20
CA VAL A 37 -1.91 15.11 -7.55
C VAL A 37 -3.19 15.10 -8.36
N TYR A 38 -4.31 14.74 -7.73
CA TYR A 38 -5.63 14.75 -8.35
C TYR A 38 -6.54 15.74 -7.64
N CYS A 39 -6.89 16.83 -8.33
CA CYS A 39 -7.73 17.90 -7.79
C CYS A 39 -9.21 17.61 -8.07
N VAL A 40 -10.02 17.66 -7.02
CA VAL A 40 -11.46 17.37 -7.10
C VAL A 40 -12.26 18.52 -6.52
N SER A 41 -13.45 18.74 -7.09
CA SER A 41 -14.40 19.69 -6.53
C SER A 41 -15.35 18.96 -5.58
N GLY A 42 -15.34 19.32 -4.30
CA GLY A 42 -16.18 18.69 -3.27
C GLY A 42 -15.42 18.39 -1.99
N GLN A 43 -16.15 17.98 -0.96
CA GLN A 43 -15.59 17.54 0.31
C GLN A 43 -15.77 16.02 0.49
N VAL A 44 -14.84 15.40 1.21
CA VAL A 44 -14.95 13.98 1.59
C VAL A 44 -15.69 13.91 2.92
N ASN A 45 -16.94 13.44 2.89
CA ASN A 45 -17.75 13.26 4.10
C ASN A 45 -17.71 11.82 4.65
N THR A 46 -17.30 10.86 3.82
CA THR A 46 -17.12 9.46 4.19
C THR A 46 -16.20 8.76 3.18
N PHE A 47 -15.50 7.72 3.62
CA PHE A 47 -14.73 6.83 2.74
C PHE A 47 -15.49 5.55 2.39
N ASN A 48 -16.66 5.30 3.00
CA ASN A 48 -17.45 4.11 2.69
C ASN A 48 -18.31 4.38 1.43
N PRO A 49 -18.00 3.74 0.28
CA PRO A 49 -18.73 3.97 -0.96
C PRO A 49 -20.20 3.54 -0.88
N GLN A 50 -20.60 2.71 0.10
CA GLN A 50 -21.99 2.29 0.29
C GLN A 50 -22.87 3.35 0.98
N LYS A 51 -22.27 4.45 1.48
CA LYS A 51 -22.97 5.50 2.26
C LYS A 51 -23.12 6.82 1.50
N VAL A 52 -22.71 6.86 0.23
CA VAL A 52 -22.66 8.10 -0.55
C VAL A 52 -22.82 7.78 -2.04
N SER A 53 -23.26 8.77 -2.82
CA SER A 53 -23.42 8.67 -4.28
C SER A 53 -22.53 9.66 -5.06
N SER A 54 -21.59 10.34 -4.39
CA SER A 54 -20.69 11.29 -5.05
C SER A 54 -19.63 10.55 -5.85
N GLY A 55 -19.41 10.97 -7.10
CA GLY A 55 -18.42 10.35 -7.98
C GLY A 55 -16.99 10.39 -7.43
N LEU A 56 -16.66 11.37 -6.59
CA LEU A 56 -15.39 11.41 -5.85
C LEU A 56 -15.17 10.12 -5.05
N ILE A 57 -16.14 9.73 -4.24
CA ILE A 57 -15.99 8.55 -3.38
C ILE A 57 -16.23 7.27 -4.16
N VAL A 58 -17.27 7.24 -5.01
CA VAL A 58 -17.69 6.03 -5.72
C VAL A 58 -16.73 5.63 -6.83
N ASP A 59 -16.19 6.59 -7.60
CA ASP A 59 -15.41 6.26 -8.80
C ASP A 59 -13.90 6.37 -8.54
N THR A 60 -13.45 7.48 -7.94
CA THR A 60 -12.01 7.75 -7.84
C THR A 60 -11.39 7.13 -6.60
N LEU A 61 -12.03 7.31 -5.44
CA LEU A 61 -11.45 6.88 -4.17
C LEU A 61 -11.73 5.41 -3.88
N ALA A 62 -12.90 4.90 -4.27
CA ALA A 62 -13.21 3.49 -4.09
C ALA A 62 -12.24 2.60 -4.85
N ALA A 63 -11.89 2.95 -6.09
CA ALA A 63 -10.92 2.19 -6.90
C ALA A 63 -9.50 2.18 -6.31
N GLN A 64 -9.15 3.13 -5.45
CA GLN A 64 -7.84 3.16 -4.78
C GLN A 64 -7.84 2.42 -3.43
N LEU A 65 -8.98 2.38 -2.74
CA LEU A 65 -9.07 1.88 -1.36
C LEU A 65 -9.74 0.50 -1.23
N TYR A 66 -10.48 0.07 -2.25
CA TYR A 66 -11.27 -1.15 -2.23
C TYR A 66 -11.17 -1.90 -3.55
N ASP A 67 -11.14 -3.23 -3.45
CA ASP A 67 -11.33 -4.10 -4.59
C ASP A 67 -12.81 -4.45 -4.76
N ARG A 68 -13.26 -4.57 -6.01
CA ARG A 68 -14.57 -5.10 -6.35
C ARG A 68 -14.46 -6.58 -6.67
N LEU A 69 -15.53 -7.33 -6.38
CA LEU A 69 -15.59 -8.75 -6.76
C LEU A 69 -15.61 -8.94 -8.28
N LEU A 70 -16.26 -8.00 -8.98
CA LEU A 70 -16.38 -7.95 -10.43
C LEU A 70 -16.10 -6.51 -10.88
N ASP A 71 -15.43 -6.37 -12.02
CA ASP A 71 -15.24 -5.10 -12.69
C ASP A 71 -15.70 -5.19 -14.15
N VAL A 72 -16.01 -4.05 -14.76
CA VAL A 72 -16.38 -3.95 -16.17
C VAL A 72 -15.09 -3.75 -16.97
N ASP A 73 -14.84 -4.63 -17.93
CA ASP A 73 -13.76 -4.44 -18.89
C ASP A 73 -14.09 -3.21 -19.77
N PRO A 74 -13.23 -2.16 -19.79
CA PRO A 74 -13.51 -0.97 -20.58
C PRO A 74 -13.42 -1.20 -22.10
N TYR A 75 -12.95 -2.37 -22.56
CA TYR A 75 -12.75 -2.67 -23.98
C TYR A 75 -13.73 -3.68 -24.58
N THR A 76 -14.72 -4.15 -23.81
CA THR A 76 -15.78 -5.06 -24.30
C THR A 76 -17.17 -4.62 -23.85
#